data_AF-A0A3B3WUV6-F1
#
_entry.id   AF-A0A3B3WUV6-F1
#
_cell.length_a   1.000
_cell.length_b   1.000
_cell.length_c   1.000
_cell.angle_alpha   90.00
_cell.angle_beta   90.00
_cell.angle_gamma   90.00
#
_symmetry.space_group_name_H-M   'P 1'
#
loop_
_entity.id
_entity.type
_entity.pdbx_description
1 polymer ?
#
loop_
_entity_poly.entity_id
_entity_poly.type
_entity_poly.pdbx_seq_one_letter_code
_entity_poly.pdbx_strand_id
1 'polypeptide(L)'
;MQKIWSDRQTFDPQHIRDMSDAIIEVIDEFDGDTELTKDYAEAMVADLIGAGMDTVSTALHWIVLLPAKHPDIQTKLHELTDWVVGRGRLPSDEDRVHMPYLDAFIYETMRFTSFVTVTIPHSKTSDVTWSVNHDPLRKWIADQFEIFLFFAILLHQCKKTLTNLACCKEQIQLEGNNVGKNSN
;
A
#
# COMPACT_ATOMS: atom_id res chain seq x y z
N MET A 1 10.11 -15.28 -13.69
CA MET A 1 9.97 -16.69 -14.11
C MET A 1 11.25 -17.49 -13.94
N GLN A 2 12.43 -17.06 -14.45
CA GLN A 2 13.68 -17.82 -14.24
C GLN A 2 14.14 -17.92 -12.76
N LYS A 3 13.77 -16.95 -11.91
CA LYS A 3 14.17 -16.92 -10.50
C LYS A 3 13.58 -18.07 -9.67
N ILE A 4 12.26 -18.28 -9.68
CA ILE A 4 11.61 -19.34 -8.88
C ILE A 4 12.15 -20.72 -9.21
N TRP A 5 12.38 -21.00 -10.49
CA TRP A 5 13.01 -22.25 -10.91
C TRP A 5 14.41 -22.44 -10.30
N SER A 6 15.22 -21.39 -10.27
CA SER A 6 16.55 -21.44 -9.65
C SER A 6 16.47 -21.57 -8.13
N ASP A 7 15.52 -20.88 -7.51
CA ASP A 7 15.32 -20.92 -6.06
C ASP A 7 14.92 -22.34 -5.63
N ARG A 8 14.02 -22.99 -6.37
CA ARG A 8 13.64 -24.41 -6.15
C ARG A 8 14.81 -25.39 -6.23
N GLN A 9 15.81 -25.14 -7.08
CA GLN A 9 16.98 -26.03 -7.19
C GLN A 9 17.97 -25.89 -6.03
N THR A 10 18.00 -24.69 -5.45
CA THR A 10 18.93 -24.32 -4.39
C THR A 10 18.24 -24.19 -3.04
N PHE A 11 17.00 -24.69 -2.96
CA PHE A 11 16.15 -24.60 -1.78
C PHE A 11 16.72 -25.46 -0.65
N ASP A 12 16.85 -24.84 0.52
CA ASP A 12 17.28 -25.48 1.75
C ASP A 12 16.24 -25.18 2.84
N PRO A 13 15.51 -26.18 3.36
CA PRO A 13 14.54 -26.00 4.44
C PRO A 13 15.14 -25.42 5.72
N GLN A 14 16.46 -25.51 5.92
CA GLN A 14 17.12 -24.95 7.11
C GLN A 14 17.49 -23.46 6.93
N HIS A 15 17.42 -22.95 5.69
CA HIS A 15 17.89 -21.61 5.36
C HIS A 15 17.03 -20.94 4.29
N ILE A 16 15.96 -20.27 4.73
CA ILE A 16 15.10 -19.45 3.89
C ILE A 16 15.80 -18.13 3.54
N ARG A 17 16.15 -17.92 2.26
CA ARG A 17 16.92 -16.75 1.81
C ARG A 17 16.05 -15.55 1.48
N ASP A 18 14.89 -15.80 0.90
CA ASP A 18 13.97 -14.77 0.44
C ASP A 18 12.51 -15.27 0.48
N MET A 19 11.58 -14.39 0.07
CA MET A 19 10.16 -14.69 0.08
C MET A 19 9.79 -15.86 -0.86
N SER A 20 10.55 -16.11 -1.92
CA SER A 20 10.30 -17.23 -2.83
C SER A 20 10.54 -18.55 -2.11
N ASP A 21 11.65 -18.65 -1.37
CA ASP A 21 11.95 -19.82 -0.54
C ASP A 21 10.87 -20.04 0.53
N ALA A 22 10.41 -18.98 1.19
CA ALA A 22 9.33 -19.07 2.18
C ALA A 22 8.02 -19.58 1.56
N ILE A 23 7.67 -19.11 0.36
CA ILE A 23 6.48 -19.59 -0.37
C ILE A 23 6.66 -21.05 -0.81
N ILE A 24 7.86 -21.43 -1.25
CA ILE A 24 8.19 -22.81 -1.65
C ILE A 24 8.06 -23.74 -0.44
N GLU A 25 8.62 -23.37 0.71
CA GLU A 25 8.53 -24.12 1.97
C GLU A 25 7.07 -24.40 2.34
N VAL A 26 6.25 -23.36 2.38
CA VAL A 26 4.83 -23.48 2.70
C VAL A 26 4.11 -24.40 1.71
N ILE A 27 4.34 -24.23 0.40
CA ILE A 27 3.70 -25.08 -0.62
C ILE A 27 4.14 -26.55 -0.48
N ASP A 28 5.40 -26.80 -0.15
CA ASP A 28 5.93 -28.15 0.02
C ASP A 28 5.51 -28.79 1.36
N GLU A 29 5.13 -28.00 2.39
CA GLU A 29 4.50 -28.51 3.63
C GLU A 29 3.05 -28.99 3.42
N PHE A 30 2.32 -28.40 2.47
CA PHE A 30 0.93 -28.75 2.15
C PHE A 30 0.86 -29.94 1.16
N ASP A 31 1.37 -31.12 1.56
CA ASP A 31 1.35 -32.35 0.76
C ASP A 31 0.06 -33.21 0.97
N GLY A 32 -1.01 -32.63 1.53
CA GLY A 32 -2.24 -33.34 1.86
C GLY A 32 -3.52 -32.61 1.42
N ASP A 33 -4.21 -33.13 0.40
CA ASP A 33 -5.58 -32.78 -0.05
C ASP A 33 -5.89 -31.31 -0.43
N THR A 34 -4.90 -30.41 -0.42
CA THR A 34 -5.09 -29.00 -0.83
C THR A 34 -4.78 -28.77 -2.32
N GLU A 35 -5.59 -27.93 -2.99
CA GLU A 35 -5.42 -27.51 -4.40
C GLU A 35 -4.13 -26.70 -4.71
N LEU A 36 -3.21 -26.56 -3.76
CA LEU A 36 -1.99 -25.75 -3.87
C LEU A 36 -0.88 -26.51 -4.60
N THR A 37 -0.93 -26.50 -5.92
CA THR A 37 0.11 -27.08 -6.78
C THR A 37 1.41 -26.27 -6.75
N LYS A 38 2.54 -26.89 -7.06
CA LYS A 38 3.87 -26.25 -7.15
C LYS A 38 3.92 -25.02 -8.08
N ASP A 39 3.02 -24.95 -9.06
CA ASP A 39 2.89 -23.83 -10.00
C ASP A 39 2.34 -22.55 -9.34
N TYR A 40 1.67 -22.66 -8.18
CA TYR A 40 1.16 -21.50 -7.45
C TYR A 40 2.28 -20.62 -6.88
N ALA A 41 3.48 -21.16 -6.65
CA ALA A 41 4.61 -20.38 -6.16
C ALA A 41 4.93 -19.20 -7.10
N GLU A 42 4.90 -19.45 -8.41
CA GLU A 42 5.17 -18.43 -9.42
C GLU A 42 4.06 -17.38 -9.46
N ALA A 43 2.80 -17.82 -9.40
CA ALA A 43 1.64 -16.93 -9.38
C ALA A 43 1.61 -16.05 -8.12
N MET A 44 1.89 -16.61 -6.94
CA MET A 44 1.90 -15.88 -5.67
C MET A 44 3.01 -14.83 -5.63
N VAL A 45 4.22 -15.18 -6.09
CA VAL A 45 5.33 -14.22 -6.16
C VAL A 45 5.03 -13.11 -7.17
N ALA A 46 4.45 -13.45 -8.33
CA ALA A 46 4.03 -12.47 -9.32
C ALA A 46 2.94 -11.52 -8.78
N ASP A 47 1.95 -12.05 -8.06
CA ASP A 47 0.88 -11.27 -7.45
C ASP A 47 1.41 -10.33 -6.38
N LEU A 48 2.29 -10.80 -5.48
CA LEU A 48 2.90 -9.98 -4.44
C LEU A 48 3.71 -8.81 -5.02
N ILE A 49 4.51 -9.08 -6.06
CA ILE A 49 5.29 -8.04 -6.75
C ILE A 49 4.36 -7.07 -7.49
N GLY A 50 3.36 -7.58 -8.21
CA GLY A 50 2.40 -6.76 -8.96
C GLY A 50 1.59 -5.84 -8.03
N ALA A 51 1.05 -6.39 -6.95
CA ALA A 51 0.30 -5.63 -5.96
C ALA A 51 1.16 -4.57 -5.26
N GLY A 52 2.40 -4.89 -4.90
CA GLY A 52 3.30 -4.00 -4.16
C GLY A 52 3.99 -2.93 -5.02
N MET A 53 4.36 -3.24 -6.26
CA MET A 53 5.22 -2.37 -7.06
C MET A 53 4.53 -1.07 -7.45
N ASP A 54 3.39 -1.16 -8.14
CA ASP A 54 2.70 0.03 -8.67
C ASP A 54 2.07 0.87 -7.55
N THR A 55 1.55 0.22 -6.50
CA THR A 55 0.93 0.88 -5.36
C THR A 55 1.94 1.67 -4.53
N VAL A 56 3.08 1.05 -4.18
CA VAL A 56 4.14 1.71 -3.40
C VAL A 56 4.80 2.81 -4.24
N SER A 57 5.06 2.56 -5.53
CA SER A 57 5.60 3.59 -6.44
C SER A 57 4.68 4.82 -6.47
N THR A 58 3.38 4.63 -6.65
CA THR A 58 2.40 5.73 -6.68
C THR A 58 2.34 6.46 -5.34
N ALA A 59 2.34 5.74 -4.22
CA ALA A 59 2.37 6.35 -2.88
C ALA A 59 3.62 7.22 -2.68
N LEU A 60 4.80 6.71 -3.03
CA LEU A 60 6.07 7.44 -2.93
C LEU A 60 6.07 8.71 -3.79
N HIS A 61 5.53 8.64 -5.01
CA HIS A 61 5.38 9.83 -5.86
C HIS A 61 4.61 10.95 -5.14
N TRP A 62 3.50 10.63 -4.47
CA TRP A 62 2.71 11.62 -3.74
C TRP A 62 3.41 12.13 -2.47
N ILE A 63 4.07 11.23 -1.74
CA ILE A 63 4.85 11.56 -0.54
C ILE A 63 5.96 12.58 -0.86
N VAL A 64 6.55 12.54 -2.07
CA VAL A 64 7.54 13.51 -2.51
C VAL A 64 6.90 14.76 -3.13
N LEU A 65 5.82 14.59 -3.90
CA LEU A 65 5.15 15.69 -4.60
C LEU A 65 4.47 16.68 -3.66
N LEU A 66 3.82 16.20 -2.59
CA LEU A 66 3.09 17.07 -1.65
C LEU A 66 4.00 18.05 -0.91
N PRO A 67 5.13 17.62 -0.29
CA PRO A 67 6.08 18.55 0.33
C PRO A 67 6.73 19.49 -0.69
N ALA A 68 7.03 19.01 -1.91
CA ALA A 68 7.57 19.87 -2.96
C ALA A 68 6.63 21.02 -3.35
N LYS A 69 5.31 20.81 -3.25
CA LYS A 69 4.29 21.85 -3.47
C LYS A 69 3.98 22.67 -2.22
N HIS A 70 4.26 22.16 -1.03
CA HIS A 70 4.05 22.82 0.26
C HIS A 70 5.35 22.88 1.07
N PRO A 71 6.25 23.83 0.77
CA PRO A 71 7.54 23.95 1.44
C PRO A 71 7.43 24.09 2.95
N ASP A 72 6.33 24.64 3.46
CA ASP A 72 6.08 24.75 4.90
C ASP A 72 5.90 23.38 5.59
N ILE A 73 5.26 22.43 4.91
CA ILE A 73 5.15 21.04 5.39
C ILE A 73 6.52 20.36 5.29
N GLN A 74 7.23 20.58 4.17
CA GLN A 74 8.58 20.04 3.97
C GLN A 74 9.53 20.47 5.10
N THR A 75 9.60 21.77 5.40
CA THR A 75 10.47 22.29 6.48
C THR A 75 10.14 21.64 7.82
N LYS A 76 8.86 21.54 8.18
CA LYS A 76 8.44 20.88 9.44
C LYS A 76 8.85 19.41 9.50
N LEU A 77 8.70 18.67 8.40
CA LEU A 77 9.10 17.26 8.34
C LEU A 77 10.62 17.11 8.48
N HIS A 78 11.40 18.00 7.86
CA HIS A 78 12.86 18.00 8.01
C HIS A 78 13.29 18.36 9.44
N GLU A 79 12.71 19.41 10.04
CA GLU A 79 12.99 19.80 11.43
C GLU A 79 12.66 18.67 12.40
N LEU A 80 11.52 18.01 12.23
CA LEU A 80 11.13 16.85 13.03
C LEU A 80 12.16 15.71 12.90
N THR A 81 12.57 15.40 11.66
CA THR A 81 13.54 14.32 11.41
C THR A 81 14.91 14.66 12.01
N ASP A 82 15.37 15.89 11.84
CA ASP A 82 16.62 16.38 12.44
C ASP A 82 16.56 16.36 13.98
N TRP A 83 15.39 16.59 14.57
CA TRP A 83 15.20 16.57 16.02
C TRP A 83 15.17 15.15 16.60
N VAL A 84 14.44 14.21 15.98
CA VAL A 84 14.32 12.83 16.48
C VAL A 84 15.54 11.98 16.14
N VAL A 85 15.94 11.98 14.87
CA VAL A 85 16.97 11.07 14.34
C VAL A 85 18.36 11.70 14.43
N GLY A 86 18.43 13.02 14.16
CA GLY A 86 19.69 13.73 13.96
C GLY A 86 20.36 13.39 12.63
N ARG A 87 21.58 13.89 12.44
CA ARG A 87 22.33 13.75 11.16
C ARG A 87 23.40 12.66 11.16
N GLY A 88 23.59 11.98 12.29
CA GLY A 88 24.69 11.01 12.49
C GLY A 88 24.33 9.56 12.20
N ARG A 89 23.06 9.25 11.90
CA ARG A 89 22.58 7.88 11.66
C ARG A 89 21.39 7.86 10.70
N LEU A 90 21.06 6.66 10.23
CA LEU A 90 19.82 6.43 9.50
C LEU A 90 18.62 6.31 10.46
N PRO A 91 17.41 6.70 10.02
CA PRO A 91 16.18 6.45 10.78
C PRO A 91 15.96 4.96 11.04
N SER A 92 15.46 4.62 12.23
CA SER A 92 15.03 3.27 12.61
C SER A 92 13.53 3.26 12.93
N ASP A 93 12.94 2.06 13.04
CA ASP A 93 11.51 1.92 13.37
C ASP A 93 11.17 2.46 14.76
N GLU A 94 12.12 2.38 15.70
CA GLU A 94 11.99 2.91 17.06
C GLU A 94 11.76 4.44 17.09
N ASP A 95 12.25 5.15 16.08
CA ASP A 95 12.09 6.60 15.97
C ASP A 95 10.65 7.00 15.63
N ARG A 96 9.89 6.10 15.01
CA ARG A 96 8.53 6.37 14.50
C ARG A 96 7.59 6.84 15.61
N VAL A 97 7.71 6.25 16.81
CA VAL A 97 6.93 6.64 18.01
C VAL A 97 7.09 8.13 18.35
N HIS A 98 8.24 8.72 18.03
CA HIS A 98 8.56 10.11 18.32
C HIS A 98 8.26 11.05 17.14
N MET A 99 7.73 10.53 16.03
CA MET A 99 7.40 11.30 14.82
C MET A 99 5.90 11.28 14.47
N PRO A 100 4.99 11.64 15.39
CA PRO A 100 3.55 11.58 15.12
C PRO A 100 3.10 12.48 13.97
N TYR A 101 3.80 13.60 13.73
CA TYR A 101 3.51 14.49 12.62
C TYR A 101 3.84 13.84 11.26
N LEU A 102 4.88 13.01 11.19
CA LEU A 102 5.21 12.23 10.00
C LEU A 102 4.11 11.19 9.72
N ASP A 103 3.62 10.53 10.77
CA ASP A 103 2.54 9.56 10.66
C ASP A 103 1.24 10.21 10.17
N ALA A 104 0.85 11.35 10.76
CA ALA A 104 -0.30 12.13 10.30
C ALA A 104 -0.14 12.55 8.82
N PHE A 105 1.04 13.01 8.43
CA PHE A 105 1.33 13.35 7.03
C PHE A 105 1.17 12.14 6.09
N ILE A 106 1.69 10.97 6.46
CA ILE A 106 1.58 9.74 5.65
C ILE A 106 0.12 9.30 5.54
N TYR A 107 -0.62 9.25 6.65
CA TYR A 107 -2.03 8.86 6.66
C TYR A 107 -2.89 9.80 5.84
N GLU A 108 -2.70 11.10 6.00
CA GLU A 108 -3.45 12.10 5.25
C GLU A 108 -3.07 12.09 3.76
N THR A 109 -1.81 11.82 3.42
CA THR A 109 -1.39 11.59 2.03
C THR A 109 -2.12 10.40 1.43
N MET A 110 -2.19 9.26 2.14
CA MET A 110 -2.92 8.08 1.66
C MET A 110 -4.41 8.35 1.51
N ARG A 111 -5.03 9.03 2.49
CA ARG A 111 -6.46 9.40 2.46
C ARG A 111 -6.78 10.37 1.33
N PHE A 112 -5.95 11.39 1.13
CA PHE A 112 -6.15 12.43 0.14
C PHE A 112 -5.96 11.92 -1.30
N THR A 113 -4.93 11.10 -1.51
CA THR A 113 -4.59 10.63 -2.85
C THR A 113 -5.51 9.51 -3.31
N SER A 114 -5.94 8.64 -2.38
CA SER A 114 -6.90 7.56 -2.60
C SER A 114 -6.72 6.90 -3.98
N PHE A 115 -5.48 6.54 -4.33
CA PHE A 115 -5.10 6.13 -5.69
C PHE A 115 -5.72 4.79 -6.11
N VAL A 116 -6.28 4.02 -5.16
CA VAL A 116 -7.16 2.87 -5.40
C VAL A 116 -8.61 3.28 -5.16
N THR A 117 -9.19 3.97 -6.14
CA THR A 117 -10.56 4.55 -6.04
C THR A 117 -11.67 3.52 -5.97
N VAL A 118 -11.44 2.33 -6.52
CA VAL A 118 -12.32 1.18 -6.47
C VAL A 118 -11.44 0.01 -6.05
N THR A 119 -11.83 -0.68 -4.99
CA THR A 119 -11.11 -1.86 -4.51
C THR A 119 -11.35 -3.05 -5.42
N ILE A 120 -10.56 -4.12 -5.25
CA ILE A 120 -10.79 -5.40 -5.94
C ILE A 120 -12.25 -5.82 -5.74
N PRO A 121 -12.99 -6.21 -6.80
CA PRO A 121 -14.37 -6.66 -6.66
C PRO A 121 -14.46 -7.86 -5.71
N HIS A 122 -15.34 -7.76 -4.72
CA HIS A 122 -15.59 -8.86 -3.78
C HIS A 122 -16.78 -9.68 -4.24
N SER A 123 -16.64 -11.01 -4.23
CA SER A 123 -17.74 -11.95 -4.46
C SER A 123 -18.28 -12.48 -3.14
N LYS A 124 -19.58 -12.78 -3.09
CA LYS A 124 -20.24 -13.36 -1.92
C LYS A 124 -19.93 -14.85 -1.84
N THR A 125 -19.52 -15.34 -0.68
CA THR A 125 -19.28 -16.78 -0.43
C THR A 125 -20.57 -17.56 -0.10
N SER A 126 -21.64 -16.86 0.26
CA SER A 126 -22.97 -17.43 0.55
C SER A 126 -24.06 -16.39 0.29
N ASP A 127 -25.31 -16.84 0.23
CA ASP A 127 -26.45 -15.94 0.04
C ASP A 127 -26.61 -15.01 1.25
N VAL A 128 -26.43 -13.70 1.00
CA VAL A 128 -26.62 -12.65 1.99
C VAL A 128 -27.75 -11.71 1.57
N THR A 129 -28.76 -11.59 2.42
CA THR A 129 -29.82 -10.58 2.30
C THR A 129 -29.29 -9.26 2.85
N TRP A 130 -28.91 -8.34 1.96
CA TRP A 130 -28.54 -6.99 2.34
C TRP A 130 -29.81 -6.13 2.38
N SER A 131 -30.07 -5.46 3.50
CA SER A 131 -31.29 -4.69 3.73
C SER A 131 -31.27 -3.30 3.07
N VAL A 132 -30.79 -3.23 1.83
CA VAL A 132 -31.01 -2.07 0.96
C VAL A 132 -31.57 -2.62 -0.33
N ASN A 133 -32.87 -2.40 -0.46
CA ASN A 133 -33.77 -2.61 -1.59
C ASN A 133 -33.19 -3.19 -2.90
N HIS A 134 -33.73 -4.37 -3.24
CA HIS A 134 -33.99 -4.90 -4.57
C HIS A 134 -33.03 -4.51 -5.70
N ASP A 135 -31.99 -5.32 -5.90
CA ASP A 135 -31.65 -5.85 -7.24
C ASP A 135 -30.69 -7.05 -7.13
N PRO A 136 -30.91 -8.15 -7.86
CA PRO A 136 -29.96 -9.26 -7.89
C PRO A 136 -28.73 -8.82 -8.71
N LEU A 137 -27.68 -8.38 -8.02
CA LEU A 137 -26.36 -7.96 -8.52
C LEU A 137 -25.56 -9.09 -9.20
N ARG A 138 -26.19 -9.93 -10.03
CA ARG A 138 -25.57 -11.12 -10.63
C ARG A 138 -24.68 -10.82 -11.84
N LYS A 139 -24.49 -9.55 -12.23
CA LYS A 139 -23.85 -9.19 -13.52
C LYS A 139 -22.75 -8.13 -13.48
N TRP A 140 -22.47 -7.48 -12.35
CA TRP A 140 -21.54 -6.34 -12.33
C TRP A 140 -20.06 -6.68 -12.05
N ILE A 141 -19.75 -7.93 -11.69
CA ILE A 141 -18.40 -8.33 -11.25
C ILE A 141 -17.57 -8.98 -12.38
N ALA A 142 -18.20 -9.40 -13.48
CA ALA A 142 -17.51 -10.23 -14.49
C ALA A 142 -16.69 -9.45 -15.54
N ASP A 143 -16.89 -8.13 -15.72
CA ASP A 143 -16.26 -7.37 -16.81
C ASP A 143 -15.40 -6.20 -16.30
N GLN A 144 -14.39 -6.47 -15.47
CA GLN A 144 -13.36 -5.48 -15.11
C GLN A 144 -11.93 -5.99 -15.35
N PHE A 145 -11.76 -6.82 -16.37
CA PHE A 145 -10.44 -7.18 -16.89
C PHE A 145 -10.04 -6.21 -18.01
N GLU A 146 -9.85 -4.94 -17.69
CA GLU A 146 -9.07 -4.04 -18.54
C GLU A 146 -8.17 -3.16 -17.67
N ILE A 147 -6.92 -3.60 -17.56
CA ILE A 147 -5.78 -2.90 -16.93
C ILE A 147 -5.57 -1.48 -17.52
N PHE A 148 -6.18 -1.17 -18.66
CA PHE A 148 -6.11 0.16 -19.31
C PHE A 148 -6.84 1.29 -18.57
N LEU A 149 -7.68 1.02 -17.58
CA LEU A 149 -8.38 2.07 -16.83
C LEU A 149 -7.50 2.77 -15.76
N PHE A 150 -6.39 2.16 -15.35
CA PHE A 150 -5.50 2.71 -14.32
C PHE A 150 -4.88 4.07 -14.71
N PHE A 151 -4.47 4.25 -15.97
CA PHE A 151 -3.86 5.51 -16.43
C PHE A 151 -4.87 6.65 -16.57
N ALA A 152 -6.12 6.36 -16.98
CA ALA A 152 -7.15 7.38 -17.13
C ALA A 152 -7.67 7.87 -15.77
N ILE A 153 -7.76 6.98 -14.78
CA ILE A 153 -8.16 7.33 -13.41
C ILE A 153 -7.05 8.17 -12.74
N LEU A 154 -5.78 7.83 -12.91
CA LEU A 154 -4.67 8.64 -12.38
C LEU A 154 -4.69 10.08 -12.93
N LEU A 155 -4.92 10.26 -14.23
CA LEU A 155 -5.01 11.60 -14.84
C LEU A 155 -6.28 12.37 -14.43
N HIS A 156 -7.42 11.69 -14.29
CA HIS A 156 -8.66 12.32 -13.83
C HIS A 156 -8.59 12.71 -12.34
N GLN A 157 -8.00 11.85 -11.51
CA GLN A 157 -7.76 12.14 -10.10
C GLN A 157 -6.78 13.30 -9.95
N CYS A 158 -5.66 13.31 -10.68
CA CYS A 158 -4.71 14.43 -10.62
C CYS A 158 -5.38 15.81 -10.82
N LYS A 159 -6.41 15.90 -11.69
CA LYS A 159 -7.17 17.14 -11.93
C LYS A 159 -8.12 17.53 -10.77
N LYS A 160 -8.76 16.55 -10.09
CA LYS A 160 -9.63 16.77 -8.92
C LYS A 160 -8.84 16.93 -7.61
N THR A 161 -7.69 16.26 -7.49
CA THR A 161 -6.77 16.36 -6.36
C THR A 161 -6.22 17.78 -6.27
N LEU A 162 -5.83 18.40 -7.40
CA LEU A 162 -5.30 19.78 -7.42
C LEU A 162 -6.24 20.83 -6.81
N THR A 163 -7.56 20.67 -6.92
CA THR A 163 -8.55 21.60 -6.36
C THR A 163 -8.72 21.50 -4.85
N ASN A 164 -8.37 20.35 -4.24
CA ASN A 164 -8.57 20.11 -2.80
C ASN A 164 -7.26 20.08 -2.00
N LEU A 165 -6.12 20.47 -2.58
CA LEU A 165 -4.82 20.49 -1.87
C LEU A 165 -4.81 21.42 -0.66
N ALA A 166 -5.58 22.52 -0.68
CA ALA A 166 -5.69 23.42 0.46
C ALA A 166 -6.32 22.70 1.68
N CYS A 167 -7.35 21.89 1.44
CA CYS A 167 -8.01 21.10 2.48
C CYS A 167 -7.08 20.03 3.05
N CYS A 168 -6.34 19.31 2.19
CA CYS A 168 -5.32 18.33 2.62
C CYS A 168 -4.27 18.98 3.52
N LYS A 169 -3.72 20.13 3.12
CA LYS A 169 -2.76 20.88 3.92
C LYS A 169 -3.32 21.27 5.30
N GLU A 170 -4.54 21.78 5.35
CA GLU A 170 -5.20 22.14 6.62
C GLU A 170 -5.36 20.93 7.53
N GLN A 171 -5.76 19.76 6.99
CA GLN A 171 -5.90 18.54 7.79
C GLN A 171 -4.57 18.03 8.34
N ILE A 172 -3.50 18.01 7.53
CA ILE A 172 -2.14 17.65 8.00
C ILE A 172 -1.72 18.53 9.18
N GLN A 173 -1.98 19.84 9.10
CA GLN A 173 -1.62 20.78 10.15
C GLN A 173 -2.49 20.68 11.40
N LEU A 174 -3.79 20.37 11.26
CA LEU A 174 -4.69 20.14 12.38
C LEU A 174 -4.34 18.87 13.14
N GLU A 175 -4.10 17.77 12.43
CA GLU A 175 -3.73 16.49 13.04
C GLU A 175 -2.36 16.60 13.71
N GLY A 176 -1.38 17.19 13.03
CA GLY A 176 -0.05 17.44 13.57
C GLY A 176 -0.03 18.28 14.86
N ASN A 177 -0.84 19.35 14.92
CA ASN A 177 -0.95 20.20 16.10
C ASN A 177 -1.70 19.55 17.27
N ASN A 178 -2.62 18.62 16.98
CA ASN A 178 -3.37 17.90 18.02
C ASN A 178 -2.53 16.80 18.65
N VAL A 179 -1.69 16.09 17.88
CA VAL A 179 -0.83 15.05 18.48
C VAL A 179 0.26 15.66 19.36
N GLY A 180 0.84 16.80 18.97
CA GLY A 180 1.83 17.52 19.82
C GLY A 180 1.28 18.08 21.13
N LYS A 181 -0.04 18.12 21.32
CA LYS A 181 -0.69 18.52 22.58
C LYS A 181 -0.98 17.34 23.52
N ASN A 182 -1.05 16.12 23.00
CA ASN A 182 -1.38 14.92 23.78
C ASN A 182 -0.13 14.13 24.24
N SER A 183 1.07 14.57 23.86
CA SER A 183 2.35 13.96 24.22
C SER A 183 3.09 14.69 25.37
N ASN A 184 2.40 15.59 26.10
CA ASN A 184 2.91 16.28 27.29
C ASN A 184 2.24 15.79 28.57
#